data_AF-A0A4Y2TZQ0-F1
#
_entry.id   AF-A0A4Y2TZQ0-F1
#
_cell.length_a   1.000
_cell.length_b   1.000
_cell.length_c   1.000
_cell.angle_alpha   90.00
_cell.angle_beta   90.00
_cell.angle_gamma   90.00
#
_symmetry.space_group_name_H-M   'P 1'
#
loop_
_entity.id
_entity.type
_entity.pdbx_description
1 polymer ?
#
loop_
_entity_poly.entity_id
_entity_poly.type
_entity_poly.pdbx_seq_one_letter_code
_entity_poly.pdbx_strand_id
1 'polypeptide(L)'
;MESSNARPIWENISSFSPGTKRYWALWNSLHLRNGVLYRKWESEDGNSLKWQLVLPRSRISDVLKELHSSPTDGHCGVTKTIHKVRERFFWNKVKEDVQDIMINHLLN
;
A
#
# COMPACT_ATOMS: atom_id res chain seq x y z
N MET A 1 0.65 -29.67 0.62
CA MET A 1 0.96 -29.02 1.91
C MET A 1 0.54 -27.58 1.81
N GLU A 2 -0.63 -27.23 2.34
CA GLU A 2 -1.03 -25.82 2.47
C GLU A 2 -0.09 -25.18 3.49
N SER A 3 0.73 -24.23 3.03
CA SER A 3 1.49 -23.37 3.92
C SER A 3 0.50 -22.70 4.88
N SER A 4 0.59 -23.02 6.17
CA SER A 4 -0.25 -22.42 7.18
C SER A 4 -0.18 -20.89 7.05
N ASN A 5 -1.33 -20.21 6.96
CA ASN A 5 -1.43 -18.74 6.98
C ASN A 5 -1.06 -18.13 8.35
N ALA A 6 -0.23 -18.83 9.13
CA ALA A 6 0.23 -18.43 10.44
C ALA A 6 1.28 -17.33 10.33
N ARG A 7 1.27 -16.42 11.30
CA ARG A 7 2.28 -15.37 11.42
C ARG A 7 3.66 -16.00 11.60
N PRO A 8 4.66 -15.65 10.79
CA PRO A 8 6.03 -16.10 11.01
C PRO A 8 6.54 -15.67 12.39
N ILE A 9 7.44 -16.45 13.00
CA ILE A 9 8.13 -16.04 14.23
C ILE A 9 9.06 -14.85 13.97
N TRP A 10 9.34 -14.05 14.99
CA TRP A 10 10.09 -12.79 14.84
C TRP A 10 11.53 -13.03 14.39
N GLU A 11 12.17 -14.09 14.88
CA GLU A 11 13.56 -14.47 14.56
C GLU A 11 13.73 -14.59 13.04
N ASN A 12 12.75 -15.21 12.38
CA ASN A 12 12.73 -15.40 10.93
C ASN A 12 12.59 -14.09 10.14
N ILE A 13 12.16 -13.00 10.77
CA ILE A 13 11.86 -11.72 10.10
C ILE A 13 12.82 -10.60 10.55
N SER A 14 13.45 -10.75 11.71
CA SER A 14 14.30 -9.76 12.36
C SER A 14 15.48 -9.29 11.51
N SER A 15 15.98 -10.10 10.57
CA SER A 15 17.06 -9.75 9.65
C SER A 15 16.59 -9.13 8.34
N PHE A 16 15.28 -9.19 8.04
CA PHE A 16 14.75 -8.70 6.77
C PHE A 16 14.62 -7.16 6.74
N SER A 17 14.36 -6.63 5.54
CA SER A 17 14.20 -5.21 5.30
C SER A 17 13.14 -4.56 6.21
N PRO A 18 13.24 -3.24 6.50
CA PRO A 18 12.20 -2.51 7.22
C PRO A 18 10.81 -2.66 6.58
N GLY A 19 10.74 -2.78 5.24
CA GLY A 19 9.50 -3.04 4.52
C GLY A 19 8.90 -4.39 4.89
N THR A 20 9.70 -5.46 4.88
CA THR A 20 9.25 -6.81 5.28
C THR A 20 8.77 -6.83 6.73
N LYS A 21 9.53 -6.19 7.64
CA LYS A 21 9.14 -6.06 9.06
C LYS A 21 7.83 -5.30 9.22
N ARG A 22 7.56 -4.29 8.38
CA ARG A 22 6.28 -3.56 8.39
C ARG A 22 5.10 -4.47 8.04
N TYR A 23 5.23 -5.34 7.03
CA TYR A 23 4.19 -6.32 6.71
C TYR A 23 3.99 -7.32 7.84
N TRP A 24 5.06 -7.77 8.49
CA TRP A 24 4.97 -8.63 9.67
C TRP A 24 4.25 -7.96 10.85
N ALA A 25 4.54 -6.68 11.11
CA ALA A 25 3.84 -5.90 12.14
C ALA A 25 2.33 -5.76 11.84
N LEU A 26 1.97 -5.73 10.55
CA LEU A 26 0.59 -5.63 10.07
C LEU A 26 -0.09 -6.99 9.89
N TRP A 27 0.52 -8.10 10.28
CA TRP A 27 0.06 -9.46 9.92
C TRP A 27 -1.44 -9.69 10.17
N ASN A 28 -1.97 -9.29 11.32
CA ASN A 28 -3.37 -9.51 11.68
C ASN A 28 -4.37 -8.73 10.79
N SER A 29 -3.88 -7.71 10.08
CA SER A 29 -4.65 -6.96 9.10
C SER A 29 -4.48 -7.48 7.68
N LEU A 30 -3.60 -8.46 7.45
CA LEU A 30 -3.32 -9.01 6.13
C LEU A 30 -4.16 -10.28 5.91
N HIS A 31 -4.84 -10.33 4.78
CA HIS A 31 -5.73 -11.43 4.43
C HIS A 31 -5.50 -11.87 2.98
N LEU A 32 -5.20 -13.14 2.80
CA LEU A 32 -5.13 -13.76 1.49
C LEU A 32 -6.55 -14.14 1.03
N ARG A 33 -6.95 -13.67 -0.16
CA ARG A 33 -8.26 -13.91 -0.76
C ARG A 33 -8.05 -14.37 -2.19
N ASN A 34 -8.37 -15.63 -2.49
CA ASN A 34 -8.21 -16.21 -3.83
C ASN A 34 -6.79 -15.97 -4.42
N GLY A 35 -5.75 -16.12 -3.60
CA GLY A 35 -4.36 -15.89 -4.00
C GLY A 35 -3.92 -14.42 -4.05
N VAL A 36 -4.80 -13.47 -3.73
CA VAL A 36 -4.52 -12.04 -3.72
C VAL A 36 -4.44 -11.51 -2.29
N LEU A 37 -3.37 -10.77 -1.98
CA LEU A 37 -3.16 -10.23 -0.64
C LEU A 37 -3.89 -8.89 -0.47
N TYR A 38 -4.70 -8.80 0.57
CA TYR A 38 -5.38 -7.58 0.97
C TYR A 38 -4.97 -7.16 2.38
N ARG A 39 -5.01 -5.86 2.63
CA ARG A 39 -4.96 -5.27 3.98
C ARG A 39 -6.37 -4.81 4.36
N LYS A 40 -6.87 -5.28 5.50
CA LYS A 40 -8.01 -4.69 6.20
C LYS A 40 -7.53 -3.44 6.92
N TRP A 41 -8.10 -2.29 6.58
CA TRP A 41 -7.87 -1.06 7.31
C TRP A 41 -9.18 -0.60 7.93
N GLU A 42 -9.14 -0.21 9.19
CA GLU A 42 -10.27 0.38 9.90
C GLU A 42 -9.85 1.76 10.41
N SER A 43 -10.77 2.72 10.34
CA SER A 43 -10.58 4.02 10.97
C SER A 43 -10.60 3.89 12.50
N GLU A 44 -9.99 4.86 13.18
CA GLU A 44 -9.88 4.86 14.65
C GLU A 44 -11.25 4.89 15.34
N ASP A 45 -12.24 5.51 14.72
CA ASP A 45 -13.63 5.58 15.18
C ASP A 45 -14.46 4.33 14.80
N GLY A 46 -13.88 3.37 14.07
CA GLY A 46 -14.54 2.15 13.61
C GLY A 46 -15.59 2.35 12.50
N ASN A 47 -15.84 3.59 12.05
CA ASN A 47 -16.90 3.89 11.09
C ASN A 47 -16.52 3.61 9.63
N SER A 48 -15.23 3.42 9.35
CA SER A 48 -14.74 3.14 8.01
C SER A 48 -13.93 1.86 7.99
N LEU A 49 -14.32 0.95 7.11
CA LEU A 49 -13.60 -0.29 6.84
C LEU A 49 -13.25 -0.34 5.36
N LYS A 50 -11.97 -0.55 5.07
CA LYS A 50 -11.43 -0.59 3.71
C LYS A 50 -10.63 -1.86 3.48
N TRP A 51 -10.90 -2.52 2.36
CA TRP A 51 -10.08 -3.61 1.86
C TRP A 51 -9.12 -3.05 0.82
N GLN A 52 -7.87 -2.91 1.20
CA GLN A 52 -6.81 -2.36 0.35
C GLN A 52 -6.06 -3.50 -0.33
N LEU A 53 -5.99 -3.51 -1.66
CA LEU A 53 -5.13 -4.44 -2.40
C LEU A 53 -3.67 -4.15 -2.08
N VAL A 54 -2.91 -5.15 -1.65
CA VAL A 54 -1.47 -4.98 -1.42
C VAL A 54 -0.76 -5.00 -2.77
N LEU A 55 -0.24 -3.85 -3.19
CA LEU A 55 0.41 -3.72 -4.48
C LEU A 55 1.88 -4.13 -4.42
N PRO A 56 2.37 -4.93 -5.40
CA PRO A 56 3.80 -5.12 -5.60
C PRO A 56 4.45 -3.84 -6.13
N ARG A 57 5.71 -3.62 -5.75
CA ARG A 57 6.53 -2.45 -6.14
C ARG A 57 6.48 -2.16 -7.65
N SER A 58 6.54 -3.20 -8.48
CA SER A 58 6.53 -3.09 -9.95
C SER A 58 5.25 -2.50 -10.54
N ARG A 59 4.13 -2.53 -9.82
CA ARG A 59 2.82 -2.04 -10.30
C ARG A 59 2.49 -0.64 -9.80
N ILE A 60 3.29 -0.06 -8.91
CA ILE A 60 3.00 1.25 -8.31
C ILE A 60 2.96 2.33 -9.39
N SER A 61 3.97 2.41 -10.27
CA SER A 61 4.03 3.45 -11.30
C SER A 61 2.82 3.41 -12.23
N ASP A 62 2.42 2.22 -12.68
CA ASP A 62 1.26 2.04 -13.56
C ASP A 62 -0.04 2.52 -12.89
N VAL A 63 -0.27 2.11 -11.64
CA VAL A 63 -1.45 2.55 -10.87
C VAL A 63 -1.44 4.05 -10.65
N LEU A 64 -0.29 4.66 -10.36
CA LEU A 64 -0.20 6.11 -10.17
C LEU A 64 -0.47 6.89 -11.45
N LYS A 65 -0.02 6.40 -12.61
CA LYS A 65 -0.34 6.98 -13.92
C LYS A 65 -1.85 6.95 -14.18
N GLU A 66 -2.52 5.85 -13.87
CA GLU A 66 -3.98 5.73 -14.04
C GLU A 66 -4.77 6.63 -13.08
N LEU A 67 -4.32 6.77 -11.83
CA LEU A 67 -5.00 7.61 -10.83
C LEU A 67 -4.76 9.11 -11.03
N HIS A 68 -3.71 9.47 -11.76
CA HIS A 68 -3.36 10.84 -12.08
C HIS A 68 -4.32 11.40 -13.14
N SER A 69 -5.38 12.05 -12.67
CA SER A 69 -6.31 12.78 -13.51
C SER A 69 -5.86 14.25 -13.56
N SER A 70 -5.18 14.64 -14.63
CA SER A 70 -4.71 16.00 -14.97
C SER A 70 -3.35 16.46 -14.39
N PRO A 71 -2.36 16.80 -15.24
CA PRO A 71 -1.06 17.38 -14.87
C PRO A 71 -1.12 18.74 -14.16
N THR A 72 -2.23 19.45 -14.26
CA THR A 72 -2.37 20.85 -13.78
C THR A 72 -2.62 21.00 -12.28
N ASP A 73 -2.87 19.90 -11.56
CA ASP A 73 -3.34 19.95 -10.18
C ASP A 73 -2.21 20.08 -9.12
N GLY A 74 -0.93 20.06 -9.50
CA GLY A 74 0.22 20.30 -8.61
C GLY A 74 0.16 19.53 -7.28
N HIS A 75 0.44 20.21 -6.15
CA HIS A 75 0.35 19.62 -4.79
C HIS A 75 -1.06 19.12 -4.44
N CYS A 76 -2.09 19.78 -4.97
CA CYS A 76 -3.47 19.35 -4.81
C CYS A 76 -3.68 17.97 -5.46
N GLY A 77 -3.06 17.75 -6.62
CA GLY A 77 -3.02 16.46 -7.33
C GLY A 77 -2.35 15.37 -6.51
N VAL A 78 -1.21 15.65 -5.87
CA VAL A 78 -0.51 14.68 -5.01
C VAL A 78 -1.39 14.25 -3.83
N THR A 79 -2.01 15.20 -3.14
CA THR A 79 -2.86 14.92 -1.98
C THR A 79 -4.10 14.11 -2.38
N LYS A 80 -4.75 14.47 -3.49
CA LYS A 80 -5.87 13.73 -4.07
C LYS A 80 -5.47 12.30 -4.46
N THR A 81 -4.30 12.10 -5.07
CA THR A 81 -3.81 10.77 -5.44
C THR A 81 -3.52 9.92 -4.20
N ILE A 82 -2.87 10.47 -3.17
CA ILE A 82 -2.66 9.75 -1.89
C ILE A 82 -4.00 9.29 -1.31
N HIS A 83 -5.02 10.15 -1.34
CA HIS A 83 -6.36 9.80 -0.88
C HIS A 83 -6.96 8.65 -1.70
N LYS A 84 -7.02 8.77 -3.04
CA LYS A 84 -7.51 7.72 -3.94
C LYS A 84 -6.78 6.38 -3.75
N VAL A 85 -5.45 6.43 -3.58
CA VAL A 85 -4.62 5.26 -3.30
C VAL A 85 -5.06 4.59 -2.00
N ARG A 86 -5.19 5.36 -0.92
CA ARG A 86 -5.57 4.81 0.40
C ARG A 86 -7.00 4.27 0.44
N GLU A 87 -7.86 4.62 -0.50
CA GLU A 87 -9.16 3.97 -0.63
C GLU A 87 -9.08 2.53 -1.12
N ARG A 88 -8.07 2.18 -1.94
CA ARG A 88 -8.09 0.92 -2.72
C ARG A 88 -6.83 0.08 -2.61
N PHE A 89 -5.71 0.68 -2.25
CA PHE A 89 -4.39 0.07 -2.33
C PHE A 89 -3.56 0.28 -1.07
N PHE A 90 -2.60 -0.61 -0.85
CA PHE A 90 -1.62 -0.51 0.20
C PHE A 90 -0.24 -0.97 -0.28
N TRP A 91 0.79 -0.23 0.09
CA TRP A 91 2.16 -0.70 0.14
C TRP A 91 2.91 0.02 1.26
N ASN A 92 4.10 -0.46 1.60
CA ASN A 92 4.95 0.25 2.56
C ASN A 92 5.43 1.58 1.95
N LYS A 93 5.28 2.69 2.69
CA LYS A 93 5.65 4.06 2.28
C LYS A 93 4.82 4.68 1.14
N VAL A 94 3.50 4.44 1.14
CA VAL A 94 2.56 5.06 0.17
C VAL A 94 2.76 6.56 0.01
N LYS A 95 2.89 7.31 1.10
CA LYS A 95 2.93 8.78 1.03
C LYS A 95 4.20 9.23 0.31
N GLU A 96 5.34 8.70 0.74
CA GLU A 96 6.67 9.03 0.23
C GLU A 96 6.82 8.62 -1.22
N ASP A 97 6.44 7.38 -1.57
CA ASP A 97 6.54 6.89 -2.94
C ASP A 97 5.59 7.65 -3.89
N VAL A 98 4.37 8.03 -3.46
CA VAL A 98 3.48 8.85 -4.29
C VAL A 98 4.06 10.26 -4.51
N GLN A 99 4.57 10.89 -3.46
CA GLN A 99 5.18 12.22 -3.56
C GLN A 99 6.37 12.21 -4.53
N ASP A 100 7.28 11.26 -4.36
CA ASP A 100 8.47 11.11 -5.20
C ASP A 100 8.11 10.83 -6.66
N ILE A 101 7.27 9.84 -6.92
CA ILE A 101 6.90 9.44 -8.30
C ILE A 101 6.14 10.56 -9.01
N MET A 102 5.18 11.20 -8.33
CA MET A 102 4.41 12.26 -8.97
C MET A 102 5.25 13.50 -9.26
N ILE A 103 6.14 13.90 -8.35
CA ILE A 103 6.95 15.11 -8.52
C ILE A 103 8.08 14.87 -9.53
N ASN A 104 8.78 13.75 -9.45
CA ASN A 104 10.02 13.55 -10.21
C ASN A 104 9.82 12.84 -11.56
N HIS A 105 8.73 12.08 -11.73
CA HIS A 105 8.57 11.19 -12.88
C HIS A 105 7.29 11.40 -13.71
N LEU A 106 6.28 12.09 -13.18
CA LEU A 106 4.99 12.27 -13.87
C LEU A 106 4.62 13.73 -14.16
N LEU A 107 5.26 14.69 -13.50
CA LEU A 107 5.03 16.13 -13.69
C LEU A 107 6.19 16.86 -14.40
N ASN A 108 7.22 16.11 -14.83
CA ASN A 108 8.32 16.60 -15.66
C ASN A 108 8.13 16.16 -17.11
#